data_AF-A0A1X4HXD3-F1
#
_entry.id   AF-A0A1X4HXD3-F1
#
_cell.length_a   1.000
_cell.length_b   1.000
_cell.length_c   1.000
_cell.angle_alpha   90.00
_cell.angle_beta   90.00
_cell.angle_gamma   90.00
#
_symmetry.space_group_name_H-M   'P 1'
#
loop_
_entity.id
_entity.type
_entity.pdbx_description
1 polymer ?
#
loop_
_entity_poly.entity_id
_entity_poly.type
_entity_poly.pdbx_seq_one_letter_code
_entity_poly.pdbx_strand_id
1 'polypeptide(L)'
;DAMERQLERYAPGFRDRVLARATAGPPELAARNANYVGGDIASGAVSGLQLLLRPRLSLFPYATPHPAVFICSSATPPGPGVHGMSGHNAAKAVWRRLRQA
;
A
#
# COMPACT_ATOMS: atom_id res chain seq x y z
N ASP A 1 -8.14 22.83 -8.61
CA ASP A 1 -7.69 24.02 -9.37
C ASP A 1 -6.32 23.87 -10.03
N ALA A 2 -5.20 23.78 -9.31
CA ALA A 2 -3.87 23.70 -9.92
C ALA A 2 -3.69 22.46 -10.83
N MET A 3 -4.16 21.30 -10.37
CA MET A 3 -4.17 20.05 -11.16
C MET A 3 -5.04 20.17 -12.41
N GLU A 4 -6.24 20.74 -12.29
CA GLU A 4 -7.16 20.94 -13.42
C GLU A 4 -6.61 21.94 -14.45
N ARG A 5 -5.91 23.00 -14.03
CA ARG A 5 -5.21 23.91 -14.96
C ARG A 5 -4.09 23.19 -15.70
N GLN A 6 -3.37 22.30 -15.02
CA GLN A 6 -2.32 21.51 -15.66
C GLN A 6 -2.91 20.53 -16.66
N LEU A 7 -4.03 19.88 -16.34
CA LEU A 7 -4.75 19.01 -17.27
C LEU A 7 -5.25 19.79 -18.49
N GLU A 8 -5.89 20.95 -18.28
CA GLU A 8 -6.37 21.82 -19.37
C GLU A 8 -5.27 22.20 -20.36
N ARG A 9 -4.04 22.47 -19.87
CA ARG A 9 -2.88 22.78 -20.72
C ARG A 9 -2.53 21.66 -21.71
N TYR A 10 -2.74 20.40 -21.33
CA TYR A 10 -2.41 19.22 -22.16
C TYR A 10 -3.65 18.55 -22.78
N ALA A 11 -4.85 18.88 -22.29
CA ALA A 11 -6.13 18.39 -22.78
C ALA A 11 -7.16 19.55 -22.80
N PRO A 12 -7.09 20.44 -23.82
CA PRO A 12 -8.00 21.58 -23.91
C PRO A 12 -9.48 21.16 -23.96
N GLY A 13 -10.32 21.87 -23.23
CA GLY A 13 -11.75 21.59 -23.02
C GLY A 13 -12.02 20.60 -21.88
N PHE A 14 -11.00 20.10 -21.16
CA PHE A 14 -11.17 19.18 -20.03
C PHE A 14 -12.07 19.77 -18.95
N ARG A 15 -11.83 21.03 -18.56
CA ARG A 15 -12.56 21.70 -17.48
C ARG A 15 -14.04 21.84 -17.78
N ASP A 16 -14.41 22.05 -19.05
CA ASP A 16 -15.79 22.17 -19.50
C ASP A 16 -16.56 20.84 -19.47
N ARG A 17 -15.87 19.72 -19.17
CA ARG A 17 -16.48 18.38 -19.03
C ARG A 17 -16.58 17.91 -17.58
N VAL A 18 -16.07 18.67 -16.61
CA VAL A 18 -16.11 18.29 -15.20
C VAL A 18 -17.50 18.57 -14.62
N LEU A 19 -18.24 17.52 -14.28
CA LEU A 19 -19.59 17.63 -13.67
C LEU A 19 -19.54 17.78 -12.15
N ALA A 20 -18.56 17.15 -11.51
CA ALA A 20 -18.40 17.15 -10.06
C ALA A 20 -16.94 16.89 -9.69
N ARG A 21 -16.56 17.28 -8.46
CA ARG A 21 -15.22 17.10 -7.92
C ARG A 21 -15.28 16.56 -6.50
N ALA A 22 -14.49 15.54 -6.23
CA ALA A 22 -14.19 15.07 -4.88
C ALA A 22 -12.67 15.07 -4.70
N THR A 23 -12.20 15.55 -3.56
CA THR A 23 -10.78 15.62 -3.21
C THR A 23 -10.53 14.90 -1.90
N ALA A 24 -9.47 14.11 -1.84
CA ALA A 24 -8.96 13.50 -0.62
C ALA A 24 -7.44 13.68 -0.62
N GLY A 25 -6.95 14.53 0.27
CA GLY A 25 -5.53 14.72 0.50
C GLY A 25 -4.99 13.73 1.53
N PRO A 26 -3.71 13.89 1.91
CA PRO A 26 -3.07 13.03 2.90
C PRO A 26 -3.82 12.94 4.25
N PRO A 27 -4.35 14.04 4.83
CA PRO A 27 -5.10 13.95 6.09
C PRO A 27 -6.38 13.10 5.96
N GLU A 28 -7.12 13.24 4.85
CA GLU A 28 -8.34 12.46 4.62
C GLU A 28 -8.02 10.97 4.40
N LEU A 29 -6.90 10.66 3.74
CA LEU A 29 -6.44 9.28 3.59
C LEU A 29 -6.05 8.66 4.94
N ALA A 30 -5.34 9.40 5.77
CA ALA A 30 -4.97 8.96 7.12
C ALA A 30 -6.20 8.71 8.01
N ALA A 31 -7.21 9.59 7.92
CA ALA A 31 -8.46 9.44 8.66
C ALA A 31 -9.29 8.22 8.21
N ARG A 32 -9.18 7.83 6.92
CA ARG A 32 -9.92 6.69 6.36
C ARG A 32 -9.29 5.34 6.67
N ASN A 33 -7.98 5.27 6.85
CA ASN A 33 -7.28 4.02 7.08
C ASN A 33 -6.09 4.26 8.01
N ALA A 34 -6.12 3.64 9.19
CA ALA A 34 -5.06 3.75 10.18
C ALA A 34 -3.68 3.28 9.67
N ASN A 35 -3.63 2.45 8.62
CA ASN A 35 -2.37 2.05 7.98
C ASN A 35 -1.71 3.17 7.17
N TYR A 36 -2.45 4.24 6.83
CA TYR A 36 -1.97 5.36 6.03
C TYR A 36 -1.50 6.50 6.94
N VAL A 37 -0.49 6.22 7.77
CA VAL A 37 0.09 7.22 8.67
C VAL A 37 0.55 8.43 7.84
N GLY A 38 0.02 9.62 8.16
CA GLY A 38 0.29 10.85 7.40
C GLY A 38 -0.20 10.83 5.93
N GLY A 39 -1.07 9.88 5.57
CA GLY A 39 -1.53 9.64 4.20
C GLY A 39 -0.65 8.70 3.38
N ASP A 40 0.34 8.05 3.98
CA ASP A 40 1.25 7.15 3.28
C ASP A 40 0.60 5.81 2.92
N ILE A 41 0.24 5.65 1.65
CA ILE A 41 -0.34 4.41 1.12
C ILE A 41 0.67 3.26 1.02
N ALA A 42 1.97 3.54 1.08
CA ALA A 42 3.01 2.54 0.99
C ALA A 42 3.30 1.83 2.32
N SER A 43 2.75 2.35 3.43
CA SER A 43 2.99 1.86 4.78
C SER A 43 4.47 1.78 5.13
N GLY A 44 5.22 2.85 4.82
CA GLY A 44 6.66 3.00 5.05
C GLY A 44 7.45 3.32 3.78
N ALA A 45 8.65 3.89 3.94
CA ALA A 45 9.43 4.42 2.83
C ALA A 45 9.81 3.33 1.81
N VAL A 46 9.57 3.63 0.53
CA VAL A 46 9.83 2.75 -0.62
C VAL A 46 11.25 2.98 -1.15
N SER A 47 12.24 3.02 -0.26
CA SER A 47 13.63 3.30 -0.61
C SER A 47 14.61 2.51 0.26
N GLY A 48 15.80 2.30 -0.30
CA GLY A 48 16.93 1.67 0.38
C GLY A 48 16.58 0.31 1.03
N LEU A 49 17.13 0.09 2.21
CA LEU A 49 16.95 -1.17 2.94
C LEU A 49 15.53 -1.35 3.49
N GLN A 50 14.76 -0.27 3.72
CA GLN A 50 13.39 -0.41 4.21
C GLN A 50 12.48 -1.12 3.20
N LEU A 51 12.76 -1.01 1.90
CA LEU A 51 12.02 -1.77 0.90
C LEU A 51 12.20 -3.29 1.07
N LEU A 52 13.40 -3.73 1.46
CA LEU A 52 13.76 -5.15 1.62
C LEU A 52 13.43 -5.69 3.02
N LEU A 53 13.58 -4.86 4.06
CA LEU A 53 13.50 -5.27 5.46
C LEU A 53 12.14 -4.97 6.12
N ARG A 54 11.15 -4.54 5.33
CA ARG A 54 9.78 -4.31 5.82
C ARG A 54 9.03 -5.62 6.13
N PRO A 55 8.03 -5.61 7.04
CA PRO A 55 7.80 -4.53 8.01
C PRO A 55 8.78 -4.62 9.19
N ARG A 56 9.54 -5.71 9.28
CA ARG A 56 10.54 -5.97 10.31
C ARG A 56 11.64 -6.85 9.72
N LEU A 57 12.86 -6.73 10.26
CA LEU A 57 13.99 -7.58 9.89
C LEU A 57 13.68 -9.05 10.23
N SER A 58 13.38 -9.86 9.22
CA SER A 58 13.04 -11.27 9.40
C SER A 58 13.22 -12.09 8.13
N LEU A 59 13.61 -13.35 8.32
CA LEU A 59 13.58 -14.38 7.26
C LEU A 59 12.15 -14.86 6.95
N PHE A 60 11.18 -14.56 7.82
CA PHE A 60 9.77 -14.91 7.66
C PHE A 60 8.87 -13.67 7.75
N PRO A 61 8.95 -12.75 6.77
CA PRO A 61 8.36 -11.41 6.87
C PRO A 61 6.81 -11.39 6.85
N TYR A 62 6.18 -12.52 6.51
CA TYR A 62 4.71 -12.65 6.48
C TYR A 62 4.10 -13.20 7.78
N ALA A 63 4.90 -13.80 8.65
CA ALA A 63 4.43 -14.32 9.93
C ALA A 63 4.42 -13.22 10.99
N THR A 64 3.48 -13.31 11.94
CA THR A 64 3.47 -12.48 13.15
C THR A 64 3.88 -13.32 14.37
N PRO A 65 4.12 -12.71 15.55
CA PRO A 65 4.32 -13.47 16.78
C PRO A 65 3.16 -14.40 17.12
N HIS A 66 1.93 -14.07 16.70
CA HIS A 66 0.80 -14.96 16.88
C HIS A 66 0.83 -16.08 15.82
N PRO A 67 0.79 -17.36 16.23
CA PRO A 67 1.04 -18.50 15.33
C PRO A 67 0.01 -18.67 14.20
N ALA A 68 -1.20 -18.13 14.39
CA ALA A 68 -2.29 -18.18 13.41
C ALA A 68 -2.54 -16.85 12.66
N VAL A 69 -1.72 -15.82 12.86
CA VAL A 69 -1.91 -14.51 12.20
C VAL A 69 -0.75 -14.23 11.25
N PHE A 70 -1.09 -13.88 10.01
CA PHE A 70 -0.18 -13.54 8.93
C PHE A 70 -0.55 -12.18 8.35
N ILE A 71 0.42 -11.52 7.73
CA ILE A 71 0.26 -10.20 7.12
C ILE A 71 0.57 -10.27 5.62
N CYS A 72 -0.16 -9.48 4.82
CA CYS A 72 -0.08 -9.58 3.36
C CYS A 72 -0.30 -8.23 2.64
N SER A 73 0.02 -7.11 3.29
CA SER A 73 -0.22 -5.75 2.76
C SER A 73 1.02 -5.14 2.09
N SER A 74 0.93 -3.86 1.69
CA SER A 74 2.04 -3.01 1.21
C SER A 74 3.23 -2.93 2.17
N ALA A 75 2.99 -3.19 3.45
CA ALA A 75 4.02 -3.23 4.49
C ALA A 75 4.92 -4.49 4.37
N THR A 76 4.54 -5.49 3.59
CA THR A 76 5.34 -6.71 3.39
C THR A 76 6.13 -6.65 2.07
N PRO A 77 7.27 -7.35 1.95
CA PRO A 77 7.97 -7.47 0.68
C PRO A 77 7.06 -8.10 -0.39
N PRO A 78 7.20 -7.77 -1.69
CA PRO A 78 8.20 -6.89 -2.29
C PRO A 78 7.90 -5.39 -2.14
N GLY A 79 6.87 -5.00 -1.39
CA GLY A 79 6.49 -3.61 -1.17
C GLY A 79 5.11 -3.27 -1.78
N PRO A 80 4.78 -1.97 -1.87
CA PRO A 80 3.46 -1.52 -2.27
C PRO A 80 3.19 -1.77 -3.75
N GLY A 81 1.93 -1.60 -4.13
CA GLY A 81 1.46 -1.76 -5.50
C GLY A 81 0.47 -2.91 -5.66
N VAL A 82 -0.27 -2.87 -6.77
CA VAL A 82 -1.32 -3.84 -7.11
C VAL A 82 -0.77 -5.04 -7.89
N HIS A 83 0.33 -5.63 -7.40
CA HIS A 83 1.00 -6.78 -8.04
C HIS A 83 0.54 -8.15 -7.50
N GLY A 84 -0.10 -8.20 -6.32
CA GLY A 84 -0.63 -9.43 -5.72
C GLY A 84 0.38 -10.34 -4.99
N MET A 85 1.68 -10.07 -5.08
CA MET A 85 2.74 -10.91 -4.50
C MET A 85 2.69 -11.00 -2.97
N SER A 86 2.28 -9.93 -2.29
CA SER A 86 2.17 -9.94 -0.82
C SER A 86 1.11 -10.94 -0.35
N GLY A 87 -0.04 -10.99 -1.05
CA GLY A 87 -1.07 -12.01 -0.83
C GLY A 87 -0.57 -13.42 -1.15
N HIS A 88 0.05 -13.59 -2.32
CA HIS A 88 0.61 -14.88 -2.75
C HIS A 88 1.62 -15.46 -1.75
N ASN A 89 2.58 -14.65 -1.31
CA ASN A 89 3.63 -15.10 -0.40
C ASN A 89 3.12 -15.33 1.02
N ALA A 90 2.17 -14.53 1.50
CA ALA A 90 1.49 -14.78 2.76
C ALA A 90 0.73 -16.11 2.74
N ALA A 91 0.00 -16.40 1.66
CA ALA A 91 -0.70 -17.68 1.49
C ALA A 91 0.28 -18.87 1.52
N LYS A 92 1.45 -18.74 0.88
CA LYS A 92 2.51 -19.76 0.98
C LYS A 92 3.06 -19.92 2.40
N ALA A 93 3.17 -18.84 3.17
CA ALA A 93 3.60 -18.90 4.56
C ALA A 93 2.56 -19.63 5.43
N VAL A 94 1.27 -19.35 5.24
CA VAL A 94 0.16 -20.07 5.89
C VAL A 94 0.22 -21.55 5.55
N TRP A 95 0.32 -21.88 4.26
CA TRP A 95 0.41 -23.27 3.79
C TRP A 95 1.55 -24.05 4.44
N ARG A 96 2.74 -23.46 4.52
CA ARG A 96 3.90 -24.09 5.18
C ARG A 96 3.64 -24.33 6.67
N ARG A 97 3.01 -23.37 7.37
CA ARG A 97 2.67 -23.52 8.79
C ARG A 97 1.69 -24.66 9.03
N LEU A 98 0.64 -24.76 8.21
CA LEU A 98 -0.38 -25.81 8.32
C LEU A 98 0.17 -27.22 8.09
N ARG A 99 1.29 -27.35 7.37
CA ARG A 99 1.96 -28.64 7.13
C ARG A 99 2.98 -29.03 8.19
N GLN A 100 3.36 -28.09 9.06
CA GLN A 100 4.30 -28.34 10.16
C GLN A 100 3.58 -28.66 11.48
N ALA A 101 2.30 -28.28 11.58
CA ALA A 101 1.41 -28.64 12.68
C ALA A 101 0.81 -30.04 12.45
#